data_AF-A0A7X9GHP2-F1
#
_entry.id   AF-A0A7X9GHP2-F1
#
_cell.length_a   1.000
_cell.length_b   1.000
_cell.length_c   1.000
_cell.angle_alpha   90.00
_cell.angle_beta   90.00
_cell.angle_gamma   90.00
#
_symmetry.space_group_name_H-M   'P 1'
#
loop_
_entity.id
_entity.type
_entity.pdbx_description
1 polymer ?
#
loop_
_entity_poly.entity_id
_entity_poly.type
_entity_poly.pdbx_seq_one_letter_code
_entity_poly.pdbx_strand_id
1 'polypeptide(L)'
;MESWWATSGVELALVLVAIVVFAKICSWAKTLKLPGKVKLWTYIILLGIGTVAFNVMYNQAGTLNEPNTQMPIALGVAFVAAIIYGIVLMAEVKEE
;
A
#
# COMPACT_ATOMS: atom_id res chain seq x y z
N MET A 1 -3.25 -29.06 -20.31
CA MET A 1 -4.29 -28.07 -19.99
C MET A 1 -4.16 -27.77 -18.50
N GLU A 2 -3.30 -26.82 -18.14
CA GLU A 2 -3.28 -26.28 -16.77
C GLU A 2 -4.64 -25.62 -16.53
N SER A 3 -5.30 -26.01 -15.44
CA SER A 3 -6.61 -25.48 -15.09
C SER A 3 -6.47 -24.01 -14.74
N TRP A 4 -6.75 -23.12 -15.69
CA TRP A 4 -6.82 -21.66 -15.50
C TRP A 4 -7.71 -21.27 -14.29
N TRP A 5 -8.67 -22.13 -13.93
CA TRP A 5 -9.51 -21.99 -12.74
C TRP A 5 -8.77 -22.16 -11.41
N ALA A 6 -7.72 -22.98 -11.36
CA ALA A 6 -6.94 -23.20 -10.14
C ALA A 6 -6.03 -22.02 -9.83
N THR A 7 -5.41 -21.40 -10.84
CA THR A 7 -4.57 -20.21 -10.66
C THR A 7 -5.42 -18.96 -10.44
N SER A 8 -6.35 -18.63 -11.33
CA SER A 8 -7.15 -17.40 -11.20
C SER A 8 -8.13 -17.43 -10.03
N GLY A 9 -8.67 -18.61 -9.68
CA GLY A 9 -9.53 -18.77 -8.51
C GLY A 9 -8.77 -18.59 -7.19
N VAL A 10 -7.54 -19.12 -7.09
CA VAL A 10 -6.67 -18.95 -5.91
C VAL A 10 -6.19 -17.51 -5.78
N GLU A 11 -5.82 -16.86 -6.89
CA GLU A 11 -5.46 -15.43 -6.92
C GLU A 11 -6.63 -14.56 -6.43
N LEU A 12 -7.85 -14.81 -6.91
CA LEU A 12 -9.04 -14.08 -6.47
C LEU A 12 -9.33 -14.31 -4.98
N ALA A 13 -9.20 -15.55 -4.50
CA ALA A 13 -9.36 -15.86 -3.08
C ALA A 13 -8.31 -15.15 -2.21
N LEU A 14 -7.05 -15.10 -2.64
CA LEU A 14 -5.98 -14.37 -1.95
C LEU A 14 -6.27 -12.86 -1.89
N VAL A 15 -6.77 -12.27 -2.98
CA VAL A 15 -7.18 -10.86 -3.01
C VAL A 15 -8.30 -10.60 -2.01
N LEU A 16 -9.33 -11.44 -1.97
CA LEU A 16 -10.44 -11.31 -1.02
C LEU A 16 -9.95 -11.43 0.43
N VAL A 17 -9.08 -12.38 0.73
CA VAL A 17 -8.47 -12.52 2.06
C VAL A 17 -7.66 -11.27 2.42
N ALA A 18 -6.85 -10.74 1.50
CA ALA A 18 -6.08 -9.53 1.73
C ALA A 18 -6.98 -8.32 2.03
N ILE A 19 -8.11 -8.16 1.33
CA ILE A 19 -9.10 -7.10 1.59
C ILE A 19 -9.69 -7.25 3.00
N VAL A 20 -10.06 -8.47 3.41
CA VAL A 20 -10.62 -8.71 4.75
C VAL A 20 -9.59 -8.39 5.84
N VAL A 21 -8.34 -8.82 5.66
CA VAL A 21 -7.25 -8.52 6.59
C VAL A 21 -7.01 -7.01 6.65
N PHE A 22 -6.99 -6.33 5.51
CA PHE A 22 -6.82 -4.87 5.45
C PHE A 22 -7.96 -4.13 6.16
N ALA A 23 -9.22 -4.54 5.95
CA ALA A 23 -10.37 -3.97 6.64
C ALA A 23 -10.30 -4.14 8.16
N LYS A 24 -9.79 -5.28 8.63
CA LYS A 24 -9.53 -5.52 10.07
C LYS A 24 -8.44 -4.60 10.60
N ILE A 25 -7.33 -4.45 9.87
CA ILE A 25 -6.25 -3.51 10.23
C ILE A 25 -6.78 -2.07 10.29
N CYS A 26 -7.55 -1.64 9.29
CA CYS A 26 -8.18 -0.31 9.28
C CYS A 26 -9.17 -0.11 10.43
N SER A 27 -9.92 -1.15 10.80
CA SER A 27 -10.85 -1.10 11.94
C SER A 27 -10.10 -0.98 13.25
N TRP A 28 -8.99 -1.70 13.41
CA TRP A 28 -8.11 -1.57 14.56
C TRP A 28 -7.45 -0.19 14.62
N ALA A 29 -7.01 0.35 13.48
CA ALA A 29 -6.37 1.65 13.40
C ALA A 29 -7.24 2.79 13.97
N LYS A 30 -8.57 2.70 13.86
CA LYS A 30 -9.50 3.67 14.46
C LYS A 30 -9.37 3.80 15.98
N THR A 31 -8.90 2.76 16.67
CA THR A 31 -8.68 2.81 18.13
C THR A 31 -7.41 3.58 18.50
N LEU A 32 -6.53 3.85 17.53
CA LEU A 32 -5.30 4.61 17.74
C LEU A 32 -5.61 6.10 17.71
N LYS A 33 -5.07 6.84 18.67
CA LYS A 33 -5.08 8.30 18.69
C LYS A 33 -3.72 8.84 18.29
N LEU A 34 -3.60 9.31 17.07
CA LEU A 34 -2.35 9.90 16.55
C LEU A 34 -2.35 11.43 16.72
N PRO A 35 -1.20 12.05 17.03
CA PRO A 35 -1.09 13.51 17.04
C PRO A 35 -1.46 14.09 15.67
N GLY A 36 -2.20 15.20 15.63
CA GLY A 36 -2.61 15.85 14.37
C GLY A 36 -1.42 16.18 13.46
N LYS A 37 -0.29 16.59 14.06
CA LYS A 37 0.97 16.84 13.34
C LYS A 37 1.51 15.56 12.68
N VAL A 38 1.53 14.42 13.39
CA VAL A 38 2.02 13.15 12.83
C VAL A 38 1.16 12.74 11.65
N LYS A 39 -0.16 12.85 11.76
CA LYS A 39 -1.10 12.57 10.67
C LYS A 39 -0.79 13.44 9.45
N LEU A 40 -0.63 14.75 9.64
CA LEU A 40 -0.29 15.70 8.57
C LEU A 40 1.05 15.36 7.88
N TRP A 41 2.10 15.10 8.65
CA TRP A 41 3.42 14.75 8.11
C TRP A 41 3.40 13.44 7.33
N THR A 42 2.65 12.43 7.78
CA THR A 42 2.42 11.20 7.02
C THR A 42 1.77 11.50 5.68
N TYR A 43 0.73 12.34 5.61
CA TYR A 43 0.12 12.72 4.33
C TYR A 43 1.12 13.43 3.41
N ILE A 44 1.88 14.39 3.91
CA ILE A 44 2.84 15.15 3.10
C ILE A 44 3.95 14.24 2.57
N ILE A 45 4.52 13.39 3.42
CA ILE A 45 5.66 12.54 3.06
C ILE A 45 5.21 11.37 2.19
N LEU A 46 4.18 10.62 2.60
CA LEU A 46 3.77 9.41 1.88
C LEU A 46 2.88 9.72 0.67
N LEU A 47 1.95 10.69 0.75
CA LEU A 47 1.13 11.06 -0.40
C LEU A 47 1.86 12.03 -1.33
N GLY A 48 2.49 13.07 -0.78
CA GLY A 48 3.18 14.07 -1.60
C GLY A 48 4.47 13.53 -2.20
N ILE A 49 5.48 13.27 -1.36
CA ILE A 49 6.81 12.84 -1.82
C ILE A 49 6.74 11.41 -2.38
N GLY A 50 6.00 10.52 -1.73
CA GLY A 50 5.85 9.13 -2.16
C GLY A 50 5.27 9.00 -3.58
N THR A 51 4.20 9.71 -3.92
CA THR A 51 3.61 9.61 -5.27
C THR A 51 4.53 10.12 -6.37
N VAL A 52 5.31 11.18 -6.10
CA VAL A 52 6.33 11.67 -7.03
C VAL A 52 7.43 10.62 -7.20
N ALA A 53 7.94 10.06 -6.10
CA ALA A 53 8.98 9.03 -6.15
C ALA A 53 8.52 7.77 -6.89
N PHE A 54 7.30 7.29 -6.64
CA PHE A 54 6.73 6.13 -7.34
C PHE A 54 6.56 6.38 -8.84
N ASN A 55 6.13 7.58 -9.25
CA ASN A 55 6.04 7.93 -10.67
C ASN A 55 7.41 7.98 -11.35
N VAL A 56 8.43 8.52 -10.68
CA VAL A 56 9.80 8.53 -11.20
C VAL A 56 10.33 7.09 -11.36
N MET A 57 10.15 6.25 -10.34
CA MET A 57 10.54 4.83 -10.40
C MET A 57 9.81 4.08 -11.51
N TYR A 58 8.52 4.33 -11.70
CA TYR A 58 7.72 3.68 -12.74
C TYR A 58 8.18 4.08 -14.15
N ASN A 59 8.45 5.37 -14.38
CA ASN A 59 8.99 5.86 -15.65
C ASN A 59 10.37 5.25 -15.96
N GLN A 60 11.24 5.14 -14.96
CA GLN A 60 12.55 4.50 -15.13
C GLN A 60 12.42 3.00 -15.43
N ALA A 61 11.47 2.32 -14.78
CA ALA A 61 11.23 0.90 -15.02
C ALA A 61 10.75 0.60 -16.46
N GLY A 62 9.98 1.49 -17.08
CA GLY A 62 9.52 1.35 -18.46
C GLY A 62 10.59 1.61 -19.53
N THR A 63 11.70 2.27 -19.16
CA THR A 63 12.84 2.53 -20.07
C THR A 63 13.89 1.42 -20.07
N LEU A 64 13.84 0.50 -19.12
CA LEU A 64 14.79 -0.61 -19.00
C LEU A 64 14.22 -1.83 -19.73
N ASN A 65 14.74 -2.15 -20.92
CA ASN A 65 14.39 -3.35 -21.71
C ASN A 65 14.92 -4.67 -21.10
N GLU A 66 15.22 -4.70 -19.81
CA GLU A 66 15.76 -5.85 -19.09
C GLU A 66 14.80 -6.30 -17.97
N PRO A 67 14.83 -7.59 -17.56
CA PRO A 67 14.03 -8.07 -16.44
C PRO A 67 14.38 -7.27 -15.18
N ASN A 68 13.51 -6.32 -14.84
CA ASN A 68 13.76 -5.33 -13.82
C ASN A 68 13.53 -5.94 -12.43
N THR A 69 14.61 -6.41 -11.81
CA THR A 69 14.65 -6.93 -10.43
C THR A 69 14.19 -5.92 -9.38
N GLN A 70 14.09 -4.64 -9.74
CA GLN A 70 13.59 -3.59 -8.84
C GLN A 70 12.06 -3.49 -8.84
N MET A 71 11.37 -4.06 -9.83
CA MET A 71 9.91 -3.96 -9.94
C MET A 71 9.16 -4.67 -8.80
N PRO A 72 9.53 -5.90 -8.37
CA PRO A 72 8.93 -6.53 -7.20
C PRO A 72 9.19 -5.77 -5.90
N ILE A 73 10.38 -5.16 -5.78
CA ILE A 73 10.77 -4.34 -4.62
C ILE A 73 9.91 -3.08 -4.58
N ALA A 74 9.75 -2.39 -5.70
CA ALA A 74 8.91 -1.20 -5.83
C ALA A 74 7.45 -1.52 -5.48
N LEU A 75 6.93 -2.65 -5.97
CA LEU A 75 5.60 -3.14 -5.64
C LEU A 75 5.46 -3.41 -4.13
N GLY A 76 6.45 -4.06 -3.51
CA GLY A 76 6.48 -4.32 -2.08
C GLY A 76 6.48 -3.04 -1.24
N VAL A 77 7.29 -2.05 -1.62
CA VAL A 77 7.32 -0.74 -0.94
C VAL A 77 5.99 0.00 -1.09
N ALA A 78 5.36 -0.06 -2.27
CA ALA A 78 4.03 0.51 -2.50
C ALA A 78 2.97 -0.15 -1.62
N PHE A 79 3.00 -1.48 -1.47
CA PHE A 79 2.10 -2.22 -0.58
C PHE A 79 2.26 -1.80 0.88
N VAL A 80 3.49 -1.72 1.39
CA VAL A 80 3.75 -1.29 2.77
C VAL A 80 3.28 0.15 2.99
N ALA A 81 3.56 1.04 2.03
CA ALA A 81 3.09 2.42 2.08
C ALA A 81 1.56 2.52 2.13
N ALA A 82 0.85 1.72 1.33
CA ALA A 82 -0.61 1.68 1.32
C ALA A 82 -1.20 1.22 2.68
N ILE A 83 -0.57 0.25 3.34
CA ILE A 83 -0.97 -0.20 4.68
C ILE A 83 -0.78 0.92 5.72
N ILE A 84 0.40 1.57 5.72
CA ILE A 84 0.68 2.68 6.63
C ILE A 84 -0.32 3.82 6.40
N TYR A 85 -0.63 4.12 5.14
CA TYR A 85 -1.60 5.15 4.78
C TYR A 85 -3.00 4.82 5.30
N GLY A 86 -3.46 3.59 5.09
CA GLY A 86 -4.77 3.13 5.59
C GLY A 86 -4.89 3.23 7.12
N ILE A 87 -3.81 2.92 7.84
CA ILE A 87 -3.76 3.05 9.30
C ILE A 87 -3.84 4.51 9.72
N VAL A 88 -2.99 5.37 9.18
CA VAL A 88 -2.93 6.79 9.58
C VAL A 88 -4.20 7.55 9.19
N LEU A 89 -4.82 7.20 8.06
CA LEU A 89 -6.07 7.80 7.60
C LEU A 89 -7.22 7.48 8.56
N MET A 90 -7.31 6.22 8.99
CA MET A 90 -8.39 5.73 9.85
C MET A 90 -8.19 6.01 11.34
N ALA A 91 -6.95 6.23 11.78
CA ALA A 91 -6.66 6.62 13.15
C ALA A 91 -7.31 7.97 13.51
N GLU A 92 -7.86 8.04 14.71
CA GLU A 92 -8.44 9.26 15.25
C GLU A 92 -7.33 10.27 15.56
N VAL A 93 -7.66 11.56 15.40
CA VAL A 93 -6.75 12.63 15.81
C VAL A 93 -6.88 12.76 17.32
N LYS A 94 -5.75 12.67 18.01
CA LYS A 94 -5.69 12.97 19.44
C LYS A 94 -6.03 14.45 19.61
N GLU A 95 -7.15 14.75 20.25
CA GLU A 95 -7.47 16.11 20.69
C GLU A 95 -6.34 16.56 21.63
N GLU A 96 -5.70 17.65 21.25
CA GLU A 96 -4.63 18.31 22.01
C GLU A 96 -5.20 19.26 23.06
#